data_AF-A0A8T1XD44-F1
#
_entry.id   AF-A0A8T1XD44-F1
#
_cell.length_a   1.000
_cell.length_b   1.000
_cell.length_c   1.000
_cell.angle_alpha   90.00
_cell.angle_beta   90.00
_cell.angle_gamma   90.00
#
_symmetry.space_group_name_H-M   'P 1'
#
loop_
_entity.id
_entity.type
_entity.pdbx_description
1 polymer ?
#
loop_
_entity_poly.entity_id
_entity_poly.type
_entity_poly.pdbx_seq_one_letter_code
_entity_poly.pdbx_strand_id
1 'polypeptide(L)'
;MGLLDALLPLRLFVTLAWWHICHFIAHALNVKGLKPSSQFFHKVVVIGDDFAAGIGDCITMTGAGGVVEYLKSIVAYDDKVRHNWAIINAGVPGSTTADWLMSSPKQVNTSSGIRV
;
A
#
# COMPACT_ATOMS: atom_id res chain seq x y z
N MET A 1 1.78 -19.65 -53.65
CA MET A 1 2.42 -18.38 -53.22
C MET A 1 1.59 -17.60 -52.20
N GLY A 2 0.25 -17.54 -52.26
CA GLY A 2 -0.53 -16.66 -51.36
C GLY A 2 -0.63 -17.00 -49.86
N LEU A 3 -0.24 -18.20 -49.39
CA LEU A 3 -0.34 -18.56 -47.95
C LEU A 3 0.79 -17.96 -47.10
N LEU A 4 1.99 -17.79 -47.67
CA LEU A 4 3.13 -17.17 -46.98
C LEU A 4 2.95 -15.65 -46.87
N ASP A 5 2.33 -15.04 -47.87
CA ASP A 5 2.08 -13.59 -47.93
C ASP A 5 1.05 -13.11 -46.91
N ALA A 6 0.10 -13.97 -46.51
CA ALA A 6 -0.92 -13.67 -45.50
C ALA A 6 -0.46 -13.92 -44.05
N LEU A 7 0.53 -14.79 -43.84
CA LEU A 7 1.09 -15.09 -42.51
C LEU A 7 1.99 -13.97 -41.99
N LEU A 8 2.67 -13.25 -42.89
CA LEU A 8 3.54 -12.12 -42.56
C LEU A 8 2.78 -10.94 -41.89
N PRO A 9 1.68 -10.41 -42.46
CA PRO A 9 0.93 -9.31 -41.85
C PRO A 9 0.23 -9.74 -40.56
N LEU A 10 -0.21 -11.00 -40.45
CA LEU A 10 -0.78 -11.54 -39.22
C LEU A 10 0.26 -11.54 -38.09
N ARG A 11 1.49 -12.01 -38.37
CA ARG A 11 2.58 -11.98 -37.38
C ARG A 11 2.93 -10.56 -36.97
N LEU A 12 3.03 -9.64 -37.93
CA LEU A 12 3.29 -8.22 -37.64
C LEU A 12 2.20 -7.61 -36.76
N PHE A 13 0.93 -7.86 -37.07
CA PHE A 13 -0.21 -7.37 -36.28
C PHE A 13 -0.17 -7.90 -34.84
N VAL A 14 0.07 -9.20 -34.66
CA VAL A 14 0.20 -9.81 -33.33
C VAL A 14 1.39 -9.22 -32.56
N THR A 15 2.53 -9.01 -33.21
CA THR A 15 3.71 -8.41 -32.54
C THR A 15 3.49 -6.95 -32.15
N LEU A 16 2.79 -6.16 -32.97
CA LEU A 16 2.46 -4.77 -32.66
C LEU A 16 1.41 -4.67 -31.54
N ALA A 17 0.38 -5.51 -31.58
CA ALA A 17 -0.60 -5.60 -30.50
C ALA A 17 0.07 -6.00 -29.18
N TRP A 18 0.97 -6.99 -29.22
CA TRP A 18 1.75 -7.41 -28.06
C TRP A 18 2.64 -6.28 -27.54
N TRP A 19 3.35 -5.58 -28.44
CA TRP A 19 4.15 -4.42 -28.08
C TRP A 19 3.31 -3.34 -27.40
N HIS A 20 2.14 -3.01 -27.93
CA HIS A 20 1.23 -2.02 -27.33
C HIS A 20 0.75 -2.45 -25.94
N ILE A 21 0.41 -3.73 -25.75
CA ILE A 21 0.00 -4.26 -24.45
C ILE A 21 1.17 -4.20 -23.46
N CYS A 22 2.36 -4.68 -23.85
CA CYS A 22 3.55 -4.62 -23.00
C CYS A 22 3.94 -3.18 -22.68
N HIS A 23 3.84 -2.25 -23.63
CA HIS A 23 4.12 -0.84 -23.43
C HIS A 23 3.08 -0.20 -22.50
N PHE A 24 1.80 -0.52 -22.66
CA PHE A 24 0.74 -0.03 -21.77
C PHE A 24 0.92 -0.56 -20.34
N ILE A 25 1.22 -1.84 -20.17
CA ILE A 25 1.49 -2.46 -18.87
C ILE A 25 2.75 -1.84 -18.26
N ALA A 26 3.84 -1.75 -19.02
CA ALA A 26 5.08 -1.14 -18.55
C ALA A 26 4.86 0.33 -18.17
N HIS A 27 4.14 1.12 -18.97
CA HIS A 27 3.81 2.50 -18.65
C HIS A 27 2.91 2.61 -17.41
N ALA A 28 1.88 1.77 -17.28
CA ALA A 28 1.02 1.74 -16.09
C ALA A 28 1.80 1.36 -14.83
N LEU A 29 2.71 0.38 -14.92
CA LEU A 29 3.59 -0.02 -13.83
C LEU A 29 4.70 1.00 -13.55
N ASN A 30 5.17 1.77 -14.53
CA ASN A 30 6.22 2.77 -14.33
C ASN A 30 5.65 4.07 -13.76
N VAL A 31 4.49 4.51 -14.24
CA VAL A 31 3.78 5.70 -13.72
C VAL A 31 3.21 5.44 -12.32
N LYS A 32 2.74 4.22 -12.02
CA LYS A 32 2.14 3.89 -10.71
C LYS A 32 3.04 3.12 -9.76
N GLY A 33 4.02 2.37 -10.26
CA GLY A 33 4.70 1.33 -9.49
C GLY A 33 6.15 1.63 -9.11
N LEU A 34 6.76 2.69 -9.63
CA LEU A 34 8.15 3.03 -9.32
C LEU A 34 8.27 4.42 -8.69
N LYS A 35 7.52 4.68 -7.61
CA LYS A 35 7.98 5.66 -6.62
C LYS A 35 9.35 5.16 -6.14
N PRO A 36 10.44 5.95 -6.26
CA PRO A 36 11.78 5.49 -5.90
C PRO A 36 11.79 5.04 -4.43
N SER A 37 11.77 3.72 -4.23
CA SER A 37 11.79 3.05 -2.93
C SER A 37 13.15 3.17 -2.23
N SER A 38 14.13 3.83 -2.84
CA SER A 38 15.49 3.86 -2.34
C SER A 38 15.65 4.93 -1.25
N GLN A 39 15.80 4.44 -0.02
CA GLN A 39 16.47 5.07 1.14
C GLN A 39 15.67 5.90 2.15
N PHE A 40 14.43 6.30 1.89
CA PHE A 40 13.64 7.06 2.87
C PHE A 40 12.36 6.32 3.23
N PHE A 41 12.47 5.41 4.21
CA PHE A 41 11.33 4.76 4.83
C PHE A 41 10.90 5.59 6.04
N HIS A 42 9.73 6.21 5.93
CA HIS A 42 9.12 6.91 7.05
C HIS A 42 8.08 6.01 7.71
N LYS A 43 8.03 6.03 9.04
CA LYS A 43 7.01 5.30 9.80
C LYS A 43 6.15 6.29 10.56
N VAL A 44 4.84 6.17 10.38
CA VAL A 44 3.84 6.87 11.20
C VAL A 44 3.16 5.83 12.06
N VAL A 45 3.13 6.08 13.37
CA VAL A 45 2.41 5.25 14.33
C VAL A 45 1.25 6.07 14.84
N VAL A 46 0.04 5.55 14.65
CA VAL A 46 -1.18 6.15 15.19
C VAL A 46 -1.46 5.48 16.54
N ILE A 47 -1.46 6.27 17.60
CA ILE A 47 -1.81 5.86 18.97
C ILE A 47 -3.09 6.53 19.40
N GLY A 48 -3.81 5.91 20.32
CA GLY A 48 -5.06 6.44 20.84
C GLY A 48 -6.02 5.35 21.26
N ASP A 49 -7.24 5.77 21.56
CA ASP A 49 -8.32 4.94 22.09
C ASP A 49 -9.12 4.25 20.97
N ASP A 50 -10.40 4.02 21.23
CA ASP A 50 -11.38 3.42 20.33
C ASP A 50 -11.39 4.07 18.94
N PHE A 51 -11.17 5.39 18.86
CA PHE A 51 -11.15 6.11 17.59
C PHE A 51 -9.92 5.74 16.75
N ALA A 52 -8.74 5.68 17.37
CA ALA A 52 -7.53 5.25 16.69
C ALA A 52 -7.62 3.77 16.27
N ALA A 53 -8.22 2.93 17.12
CA ALA A 53 -8.42 1.51 16.85
C ALA A 53 -9.45 1.23 15.72
N GLY A 54 -10.27 2.21 15.34
CA GLY A 54 -11.28 2.06 14.30
C GLY A 54 -12.56 1.38 14.77
N ILE A 55 -12.92 1.54 16.05
CA ILE A 55 -14.18 1.03 16.57
C ILE A 55 -15.35 1.74 15.87
N GLY A 56 -16.16 0.96 15.16
CA GLY A 56 -17.30 1.47 14.38
C GLY A 56 -17.02 1.63 12.87
N ASP A 57 -15.79 1.44 12.41
CA ASP A 57 -15.45 1.49 10.99
C ASP A 57 -15.89 0.22 10.26
N CYS A 58 -16.22 0.35 8.96
CA CYS A 58 -16.51 -0.80 8.12
C CYS A 58 -15.22 -1.55 7.77
N ILE A 59 -14.83 -2.52 8.60
CA ILE A 59 -13.67 -3.36 8.33
C ILE A 59 -14.01 -4.27 7.13
N THR A 60 -13.49 -3.95 5.95
CA THR A 60 -13.46 -4.93 4.85
C THR A 60 -12.43 -6.01 5.19
N MET A 61 -12.60 -7.25 4.72
CA MET A 61 -11.72 -8.40 5.04
C MET A 61 -10.21 -8.16 4.84
N THR A 62 -9.83 -7.10 4.12
CA THR A 62 -8.46 -6.71 3.80
C THR A 62 -8.05 -5.33 4.31
N GLY A 63 -8.94 -4.61 5.00
CA GLY A 63 -8.74 -3.25 5.48
C GLY A 63 -8.26 -3.20 6.94
N ALA A 64 -7.42 -2.21 7.25
CA ALA A 64 -7.04 -1.90 8.63
C ALA A 64 -7.94 -0.77 9.11
N GLY A 65 -8.92 -1.05 9.97
CA GLY A 65 -9.86 -0.04 10.47
C GLY A 65 -9.17 1.14 11.17
N GLY A 66 -9.88 2.25 11.27
CA GLY A 66 -9.44 3.49 11.89
C GLY A 66 -8.83 4.48 10.91
N VAL A 67 -8.32 5.58 11.45
CA VAL A 67 -7.66 6.68 10.71
C VAL A 67 -6.54 6.18 9.79
N VAL A 68 -5.93 5.04 10.11
CA VAL A 68 -4.86 4.43 9.32
C VAL A 68 -5.29 4.05 7.91
N GLU A 69 -6.53 3.60 7.69
CA GLU A 69 -7.03 3.27 6.35
C GLU A 69 -7.08 4.51 5.46
N TYR A 70 -7.68 5.56 6.00
CA TYR A 70 -7.84 6.84 5.31
C TYR A 70 -6.47 7.48 5.03
N LEU A 71 -5.57 7.48 6.01
CA LEU A 71 -4.24 8.07 5.86
C LEU A 71 -3.41 7.32 4.80
N LYS A 72 -3.48 5.98 4.76
CA LYS A 72 -2.83 5.18 3.71
C LYS A 72 -3.31 5.58 2.32
N SER A 73 -4.62 5.76 2.15
CA SER A 73 -5.21 6.14 0.86
C SER A 73 -4.76 7.54 0.40
N ILE A 74 -4.73 8.51 1.32
CA ILE A 74 -4.34 9.89 1.05
C ILE A 74 -2.85 9.96 0.69
N VAL A 75 -2.00 9.27 1.47
CA VAL A 75 -0.55 9.23 1.26
C VAL A 75 -0.19 8.51 -0.05
N ALA A 76 -0.93 7.47 -0.41
CA ALA A 76 -0.74 6.77 -1.68
C ALA A 76 -1.12 7.63 -2.89
N TYR A 77 -2.23 8.38 -2.78
CA TYR A 77 -2.77 9.22 -3.85
C TYR A 77 -1.97 10.50 -4.10
N ASP A 78 -1.26 11.03 -3.11
CA ASP A 78 -0.47 12.26 -3.28
C ASP A 78 0.81 12.00 -4.09
N ASP A 79 0.90 12.62 -5.27
CA ASP A 79 2.05 12.58 -6.18
C ASP A 79 3.30 13.27 -5.60
N LYS A 80 3.11 14.17 -4.62
CA LYS A 80 4.21 14.82 -3.91
C LYS A 80 4.87 13.87 -2.91
N VAL A 81 4.14 12.87 -2.41
CA VAL A 81 4.68 11.89 -1.46
C VAL A 81 5.44 10.81 -2.22
N ARG A 82 6.71 11.08 -2.52
CA ARG A 82 7.59 10.19 -3.29
C ARG A 82 8.29 9.12 -2.46
N HIS A 83 8.20 9.21 -1.14
CA HIS A 83 8.83 8.29 -0.19
C HIS A 83 7.87 7.17 0.23
N ASN A 84 8.42 6.07 0.73
CA ASN A 84 7.61 4.96 1.23
C ASN A 84 7.25 5.22 2.71
N TRP A 85 5.96 5.20 3.00
CA TRP A 85 5.42 5.47 4.34
C TRP A 85 4.76 4.21 4.89
N ALA A 86 5.30 3.67 5.98
CA ALA A 86 4.68 2.61 6.76
C ALA A 86 3.77 3.25 7.82
N ILE A 87 2.46 3.12 7.65
CA ILE A 87 1.47 3.60 8.62
C ILE A 87 0.97 2.41 9.45
N ILE A 88 1.22 2.46 10.75
CA ILE A 88 0.89 1.39 11.71
C ILE A 88 -0.19 1.90 12.66
N ASN A 89 -1.25 1.10 12.83
CA ASN A 89 -2.24 1.33 13.86
C ASN A 89 -1.76 0.68 15.16
N ALA A 90 -1.62 1.48 16.21
CA ALA A 90 -1.33 1.06 17.57
C ALA A 90 -2.39 1.58 18.56
N GLY A 91 -3.59 1.90 18.06
CA GLY A 91 -4.75 2.24 18.87
C GLY A 91 -5.17 1.05 19.75
N VAL A 92 -5.47 1.33 21.02
CA VAL A 92 -5.90 0.33 22.00
C VAL A 92 -7.28 0.74 22.48
N PRO A 93 -8.33 -0.08 22.21
CA PRO A 93 -9.67 0.20 22.69
C PRO A 93 -9.74 0.39 24.21
N GLY A 94 -10.50 1.38 24.65
CA GLY A 94 -10.65 1.75 26.06
C GLY A 94 -9.39 2.35 26.72
N SER A 95 -8.33 2.63 25.96
CA SER A 95 -7.15 3.31 26.51
C SER A 95 -7.43 4.78 26.85
N THR A 96 -6.70 5.28 27.84
CA THR A 96 -6.78 6.66 28.32
C THR A 96 -5.46 7.37 28.11
N THR A 97 -5.43 8.70 28.30
CA THR A 97 -4.20 9.49 28.16
C THR A 97 -3.07 9.01 29.09
N ALA A 98 -3.42 8.42 30.25
CA ALA A 98 -2.44 7.89 31.19
C ALA A 98 -1.66 6.71 30.61
N ASP A 99 -2.27 5.91 29.74
CA ASP A 99 -1.67 4.69 29.18
C ASP A 99 -0.51 4.99 28.22
N TRP A 100 -0.49 6.21 27.66
CA TRP A 100 0.55 6.67 26.74
C TRP A 100 1.73 7.34 27.45
N LEU A 101 1.67 7.52 28.76
CA LEU A 101 2.77 8.07 29.54
C LEU A 101 3.93 7.07 29.60
N MET A 102 5.16 7.58 29.58
CA MET A 102 6.38 6.74 29.67
C MET A 102 6.46 5.95 30.98
N SER A 103 5.80 6.45 32.03
CA SER A 103 5.66 5.79 33.34
C SER A 103 4.58 4.71 33.39
N SER A 104 3.73 4.62 32.35
CA SER A 104 2.65 3.65 32.32
C SER A 104 3.18 2.23 32.17
N PRO A 105 2.58 1.23 32.85
CA PRO A 105 2.88 -0.18 32.59
C PRO A 105 2.62 -0.51 31.12
N LYS A 106 3.69 -0.69 30.34
CA LYS A 106 3.55 -1.09 28.93
C LYS A 106 3.08 -2.53 28.87
N GLN A 107 1.94 -2.75 28.22
CA GLN A 107 1.60 -4.10 27.79
C GLN A 107 2.59 -4.51 26.70
N VAL A 108 3.51 -5.42 27.04
CA VAL A 108 4.38 -6.05 26.06
C VAL A 108 3.50 -7.01 25.26
N ASN A 109 2.92 -6.52 24.17
CA ASN A 109 2.23 -7.37 23.23
C ASN A 109 3.27 -8.26 22.55
N THR A 110 3.44 -9.47 23.07
CA THR A 110 4.25 -10.55 22.49
C THR A 110 3.55 -11.07 21.23
N SER A 111 3.47 -10.26 20.18
CA SER A 111 3.19 -10.76 18.82
C SER A 111 4.45 -11.42 18.29
N SER A 112 4.78 -12.56 18.88
CA SER A 112 5.80 -13.51 18.43
C SER A 112 5.34 -14.07 17.10
N GLY A 113 5.85 -13.55 15.97
CA GLY A 113 5.57 -14.20 14.68
C GLY A 113 5.61 -13.34 13.43
N ILE A 114 6.54 -12.40 13.28
CA ILE A 114 6.96 -11.98 11.93
C ILE A 114 8.49 -12.08 11.91
N ARG A 115 8.99 -13.21 11.37
CA ARG A 115 10.41 -13.37 11.07
C ARG A 115 10.75 -12.46 9.89
N VAL A 116 11.82 -11.69 10.07
CA VAL A 116 12.61 -11.08 8.99
C VAL A 116 13.24 -12.20 8.16
#